data_AF-A0A7Y9SUE4-F1
#
_entry.id   AF-A0A7Y9SUE4-F1
#
_cell.length_a   1.000
_cell.length_b   1.000
_cell.length_c   1.000
_cell.angle_alpha   90.00
_cell.angle_beta   90.00
_cell.angle_gamma   90.00
#
_symmetry.space_group_name_H-M   'P 1'
#
loop_
_entity.id
_entity.type
_entity.pdbx_description
1 polymer ?
#
loop_
_entity_poly.entity_id
_entity_poly.type
_entity_poly.pdbx_seq_one_letter_code
_entity_poly.pdbx_strand_id
1 'polypeptide(L)'
;MRTREHRVMGGPHDALDALFANLPETLTVKEVSTLVRKTPQGVYSMLKAGKIPGYEVAGGWIIIRDELKDQMRRGSTREQQTTED
;
A
#
# COMPACT_ATOMS: atom_id res chain seq x y z
N MET A 1 10.54 -39.97 -11.13
CA MET A 1 9.87 -39.65 -9.84
C MET A 1 9.57 -38.16 -9.83
N ARG A 2 8.31 -37.78 -9.62
CA ARG A 2 7.87 -36.38 -9.55
C ARG A 2 8.18 -35.85 -8.16
N THR A 3 8.87 -34.72 -8.09
CA THR A 3 8.69 -33.78 -6.98
C THR A 3 8.77 -32.38 -7.58
N ARG A 4 7.59 -31.86 -7.93
CA ARG A 4 7.39 -30.42 -8.09
C ARG A 4 7.16 -29.81 -6.69
N GLU A 5 7.37 -28.51 -6.63
CA GLU A 5 6.69 -27.56 -5.73
C GLU A 5 7.21 -27.42 -4.29
N HIS A 6 8.10 -26.42 -4.09
CA HIS A 6 7.77 -25.25 -3.28
C HIS A 6 8.76 -24.10 -3.54
N ARG A 7 8.67 -23.48 -4.72
CA ARG A 7 9.17 -22.10 -4.85
C ARG A 7 8.07 -21.23 -4.28
N VAL A 8 8.33 -20.56 -3.16
CA VAL A 8 7.47 -19.49 -2.65
C VAL A 8 7.39 -18.43 -3.75
N MET A 9 6.36 -18.54 -4.59
CA MET A 9 5.89 -17.44 -5.44
C MET A 9 5.13 -16.50 -4.52
N GLY A 10 5.86 -15.81 -3.65
CA GLY A 10 5.38 -14.61 -2.99
C GLY A 10 5.46 -13.50 -4.02
N GLY A 11 4.41 -13.29 -4.81
CA GLY A 11 4.36 -12.14 -5.70
C GLY A 11 4.46 -10.84 -4.88
N PRO A 12 4.72 -9.68 -5.50
CA PRO A 12 4.61 -8.38 -4.81
C PRO A 12 3.25 -8.20 -4.11
N HIS A 13 2.22 -8.90 -4.58
CA HIS A 13 0.90 -8.95 -3.96
C HIS A 13 0.95 -9.61 -2.57
N ASP A 14 1.62 -10.75 -2.41
CA ASP A 14 1.72 -11.44 -1.10
C ASP A 14 2.47 -10.62 -0.06
N ALA A 15 3.49 -9.86 -0.46
CA ALA A 15 4.23 -8.99 0.45
C ALA A 15 3.40 -7.79 0.93
N LEU A 16 2.59 -7.19 0.04
CA LEU A 16 1.65 -6.15 0.42
C LEU A 16 0.52 -6.73 1.30
N ASP A 17 -0.02 -7.89 0.95
CA ASP A 17 -1.04 -8.54 1.77
C ASP A 17 -0.53 -8.82 3.19
N ALA A 18 0.71 -9.32 3.33
CA ALA A 18 1.34 -9.51 4.63
C ALA A 18 1.57 -8.19 5.39
N LEU A 19 1.95 -7.11 4.69
CA LEU A 19 2.16 -5.79 5.29
C LEU A 19 0.87 -5.23 5.90
N PHE A 20 -0.27 -5.48 5.27
CA PHE A 20 -1.57 -4.95 5.69
C PHE A 20 -2.40 -5.91 6.56
N ALA A 21 -2.02 -7.19 6.68
CA ALA A 21 -2.84 -8.24 7.30
C ALA A 21 -3.29 -7.95 8.74
N ASN A 22 -2.46 -7.26 9.54
CA ASN A 22 -2.73 -7.01 10.96
C ASN A 22 -3.11 -5.55 11.26
N LEU A 23 -3.40 -4.76 10.22
CA LEU A 23 -3.82 -3.37 10.37
C LEU A 23 -5.34 -3.27 10.49
N PRO A 24 -5.89 -2.27 11.22
CA PRO A 24 -7.32 -2.03 11.24
C PRO A 24 -7.86 -1.64 9.85
N GLU A 25 -9.16 -1.81 9.64
CA GLU A 25 -9.84 -1.49 8.36
C GLU A 25 -9.70 -0.01 7.99
N THR A 26 -9.68 0.86 8.99
CA THR A 26 -9.45 2.29 8.85
C THR A 26 -8.14 2.69 9.51
N LEU A 27 -7.34 3.50 8.82
CA LEU A 27 -6.05 4.00 9.28
C LEU A 27 -6.10 5.50 9.47
N THR A 28 -5.39 5.97 10.48
CA THR A 28 -5.10 7.37 10.73
C THR A 28 -3.89 7.84 9.93
N VAL A 29 -3.76 9.16 9.75
CA VAL A 29 -2.56 9.77 9.16
C VAL A 29 -1.27 9.32 9.86
N LYS A 30 -1.31 9.14 11.18
CA LYS A 30 -0.15 8.71 11.97
C LYS A 30 0.25 7.29 11.60
N GLU A 31 -0.70 6.35 11.54
CA GLU A 31 -0.43 4.96 11.17
C GLU A 31 0.08 4.85 9.74
N VAL A 32 -0.54 5.57 8.80
CA VAL A 32 -0.08 5.62 7.41
C VAL A 32 1.34 6.20 7.33
N SER A 33 1.64 7.25 8.11
CA SER A 33 2.99 7.86 8.13
C SER A 33 4.07 6.86 8.54
N THR A 34 3.80 6.02 9.53
CA THR A 34 4.69 4.93 9.96
C THR A 34 4.80 3.88 8.86
N LEU A 35 3.68 3.50 8.23
CA LEU A 35 3.62 2.49 7.19
C LEU A 35 4.44 2.88 5.94
N VAL A 36 4.25 4.10 5.43
CA VAL A 36 4.93 4.59 4.22
C VAL A 36 6.26 5.29 4.51
N ARG A 37 6.70 5.30 5.77
CA ARG A 37 7.93 5.97 6.25
C ARG A 37 8.02 7.43 5.79
N LYS A 38 6.91 8.16 5.92
CA LYS A 38 6.81 9.60 5.67
C LYS A 38 6.50 10.34 6.96
N THR A 39 6.73 11.65 6.97
CA THR A 39 6.23 12.50 8.06
C THR A 39 4.70 12.61 7.96
N PRO A 40 3.98 12.82 9.08
CA PRO A 40 2.54 13.06 9.05
C PRO A 40 2.16 14.22 8.12
N GLN A 41 2.96 15.29 8.10
CA GLN A 41 2.76 16.42 7.20
C GLN A 41 2.89 16.02 5.72
N GLY A 42 3.84 15.13 5.40
CA GLY A 42 3.96 14.56 4.04
C GLY A 42 2.72 13.76 3.65
N VAL A 43 2.17 12.96 4.57
CA VAL A 43 0.94 12.20 4.33
C VAL A 43 -0.26 13.14 4.12
N TYR A 44 -0.41 14.19 4.92
CA TYR A 44 -1.42 15.23 4.69
C TYR A 44 -1.32 15.87 3.30
N SER A 45 -0.11 16.21 2.86
CA SER A 45 0.11 16.76 1.52
C SER A 45 -0.25 15.76 0.42
N MET A 46 0.01 14.48 0.63
CA MET A 46 -0.37 13.42 -0.33
C MET A 46 -1.88 13.21 -0.40
N LEU A 47 -2.57 13.25 0.73
CA LEU A 47 -4.04 13.19 0.82
C LEU A 47 -4.68 14.37 0.08
N LYS A 48 -4.24 15.59 0.37
CA LYS A 48 -4.71 16.80 -0.31
C LYS A 48 -4.43 16.79 -1.81
N ALA A 49 -3.32 16.20 -2.23
CA ALA A 49 -2.96 16.04 -3.64
C ALA A 49 -3.66 14.86 -4.33
N GLY A 50 -4.47 14.07 -3.62
CA GLY A 50 -5.15 12.89 -4.17
C GLY A 50 -4.21 11.73 -4.55
N LYS A 51 -2.97 11.73 -4.03
CA LYS A 51 -1.97 10.68 -4.34
C LYS A 51 -2.24 9.38 -3.60
N ILE A 52 -2.83 9.48 -2.41
CA ILE A 52 -3.34 8.35 -1.64
C ILE A 52 -4.82 8.58 -1.32
N PRO A 53 -5.63 7.52 -1.28
CA PRO A 53 -7.03 7.65 -0.91
C PRO A 53 -7.17 8.07 0.56
N GLY A 54 -8.17 8.89 0.84
CA GLY A 54 -8.58 9.23 2.18
C GLY A 54 -9.78 10.16 2.17
N TYR A 55 -10.54 10.10 3.26
CA TYR A 55 -11.79 10.83 3.43
C TYR A 55 -11.64 11.77 4.62
N GLU A 56 -11.99 13.03 4.42
CA GLU A 56 -12.06 13.99 5.51
C GLU A 56 -13.43 13.88 6.19
N VAL A 57 -13.43 13.50 7.47
CA VAL A 57 -14.62 13.33 8.29
C VAL A 57 -14.42 14.10 9.59
N ALA A 58 -15.32 15.03 9.88
CA ALA A 58 -15.32 15.82 11.13
C ALA A 58 -13.97 16.48 11.47
N GLY A 59 -13.21 16.95 10.46
CA GLY A 59 -11.91 17.60 10.63
C GLY A 59 -10.71 16.66 10.80
N GLY A 60 -10.92 15.35 10.64
CA GLY A 60 -9.87 14.34 10.60
C GLY A 60 -9.84 13.57 9.28
N TRP A 61 -8.70 12.98 8.94
CA TRP A 61 -8.57 12.12 7.77
C TRP A 61 -8.64 10.65 8.15
N ILE A 62 -9.52 9.93 7.48
CA ILE A 62 -9.67 8.47 7.57
C ILE A 62 -9.18 7.87 6.27
N ILE A 63 -8.28 6.90 6.35
CA ILE A 63 -7.73 6.19 5.19
C ILE A 63 -8.25 4.76 5.24
N ILE A 64 -8.92 4.30 4.19
CA ILE A 64 -9.38 2.90 4.11
C ILE A 64 -8.18 2.02 3.74
N ARG A 65 -7.92 1.01 4.58
CA ARG A 65 -6.77 0.10 4.46
C ARG A 65 -6.71 -0.55 3.09
N ASP A 66 -7.84 -1.09 2.64
CA ASP A 66 -7.89 -1.87 1.41
C ASP A 66 -7.75 -0.97 0.17
N GLU A 67 -8.31 0.23 0.19
CA GLU A 67 -8.09 1.22 -0.87
C GLU A 67 -6.63 1.69 -0.93
N LEU A 68 -5.99 1.92 0.22
CA LEU A 68 -4.57 2.26 0.27
C LEU A 68 -3.71 1.10 -0.26
N LYS A 69 -4.02 -0.15 0.12
CA LYS A 69 -3.35 -1.34 -0.40
C LYS A 69 -3.48 -1.44 -1.92
N ASP A 70 -4.68 -1.23 -2.45
CA ASP A 70 -4.93 -1.27 -3.89
C ASP A 70 -4.25 -0.12 -4.62
N GLN A 71 -4.22 1.08 -4.04
CA GLN A 71 -3.46 2.20 -4.59
C GLN A 71 -1.95 1.89 -4.61
N MET A 72 -1.42 1.28 -3.54
CA MET A 72 -0.03 0.84 -3.51
C MET A 72 0.23 -0.26 -4.53
N ARG A 73 -0.70 -1.19 -4.77
CA ARG A 73 -0.58 -2.20 -5.83
C ARG A 73 -0.51 -1.56 -7.21
N ARG A 74 -1.37 -0.58 -7.51
CA ARG A 74 -1.36 0.16 -8.78
C ARG A 74 -0.09 0.99 -8.98
N GLY A 75 0.39 1.63 -7.90
CA GLY A 75 1.62 2.43 -7.90
C GLY A 75 2.90 1.59 -7.86
N SER A 76 2.81 0.33 -7.45
CA SER A 76 3.92 -0.63 -7.43
C SER A 76 4.16 -1.22 -8.82
N THR A 77 4.42 -0.36 -9.80
CA THR A 77 5.17 -0.80 -10.99
C THR A 77 6.61 -0.92 -10.54
N ARG A 78 7.02 -2.14 -10.18
CA ARG A 78 8.45 -2.46 -10.26
C ARG A 78 8.79 -2.34 -11.75
N GLU A 79 9.86 -1.65 -12.11
CA GLU A 79 10.42 -1.65 -13.46
C GLU A 79 10.58 -3.10 -13.97
N GLN A 80 9.54 -3.65 -14.58
CA GLN A 80 9.54 -4.93 -15.28
C GLN A 80 9.16 -4.75 -16.75
N GLN A 81 9.16 -3.51 -17.23
CA GLN A 81 8.88 -3.17 -18.62
C GLN A 81 9.97 -2.20 -19.11
N THR A 82 11.10 -2.77 -19.52
CA THR A 82 12.20 -2.23 -20.37
C THR A 82 13.35 -3.23 -20.16
N THR A 83 13.70 -4.13 -21.06
CA THR A 83 13.83 -4.01 -22.52
C THR A 83 13.69 -5.41 -23.14
N GLU A 84 12.75 -5.59 -24.06
CA GLU A 84 12.85 -6.59 -25.11
C GLU A 84 12.22 -5.98 -26.36
N ASP A 85 13.07 -5.33 -27.15
CA ASP A 85 12.96 -5.16 -28.61
C ASP A 85 14.36 -5.42 -29.19
#